data_AF-A0A9R1L0T0-F1
#
_entry.id   AF-A0A9R1L0T0-F1
#
_cell.length_a   1.000
_cell.length_b   1.000
_cell.length_c   1.000
_cell.angle_alpha   90.00
_cell.angle_beta   90.00
_cell.angle_gamma   90.00
#
_symmetry.space_group_name_H-M   'P 1'
#
loop_
_entity.id
_entity.type
_entity.pdbx_description
1 polymer ?
#
loop_
_entity_poly.entity_id
_entity_poly.type
_entity_poly.pdbx_seq_one_letter_code
_entity_poly.pdbx_strand_id
1 'polypeptide(L)'
;MAAAPRDRRRRGRAPGAASAAAAAEDDGEEHHLNPFLSDAAPTSSRVQFRNVASRARWVEEAGAAEVLDSKGKLWLTTGVTRGGKLYYNVEEIGFLAERGALIFLDDEGGTIGMEEIYGKIAGGKYGCSWDAFQAYKHLKLLGYIIGRYAVPWTMKNNPTCETTDSLERMPDTDQSFNRADGVHNGITKLLKEMHIDGLHPSFEVYLPNSKFRKSSPGAPCFLLSMLRDKPPSRDELETIESKCDGIPLKFCQVDNGRVSFLSFDKVRLPSLP
;
A
#
# COMPACT_ATOMS: atom_id res chain seq x y z
N MET A 1 -61.87 -60.87 0.10
CA MET A 1 -61.78 -62.02 1.02
C MET A 1 -60.45 -61.95 1.76
N ALA A 2 -60.36 -62.53 2.96
CA ALA A 2 -59.24 -62.32 3.88
C ALA A 2 -57.99 -63.15 3.53
N ALA A 3 -56.79 -62.63 3.86
CA ALA A 3 -55.98 -63.17 4.97
C ALA A 3 -54.57 -62.53 5.02
N ALA A 4 -54.16 -62.18 6.24
CA ALA A 4 -52.77 -62.03 6.66
C ALA A 4 -52.65 -62.81 8.00
N PRO A 5 -51.48 -62.90 8.67
CA PRO A 5 -50.09 -62.82 8.21
C PRO A 5 -49.30 -64.11 8.60
N ARG A 6 -47.96 -64.13 8.48
CA ARG A 6 -47.09 -64.67 9.56
C ARG A 6 -45.63 -64.21 9.46
N ASP A 7 -45.15 -63.67 10.58
CA ASP A 7 -43.79 -63.14 10.80
C ASP A 7 -42.87 -64.23 11.39
N ARG A 8 -41.57 -64.21 11.03
CA ARG A 8 -40.52 -64.86 11.81
C ARG A 8 -39.13 -64.19 11.70
N ARG A 9 -38.94 -63.14 12.51
CA ARG A 9 -37.74 -62.83 13.33
C ARG A 9 -36.34 -62.73 12.67
N ARG A 10 -35.90 -61.46 12.55
CA ARG A 10 -34.62 -60.87 13.03
C ARG A 10 -33.34 -61.73 13.15
N ARG A 11 -32.30 -61.32 12.40
CA ARG A 11 -30.92 -60.90 12.80
C ARG A 11 -30.15 -60.58 11.48
N GLY A 12 -29.44 -59.48 11.25
CA GLY A 12 -29.17 -58.28 12.03
C GLY A 12 -27.72 -57.77 11.85
N ARG A 13 -27.43 -56.90 10.86
CA ARG A 13 -26.28 -55.95 10.84
C ARG A 13 -26.52 -54.82 9.81
N ALA A 14 -25.86 -53.68 10.03
CA ALA A 14 -26.15 -52.35 9.46
C ALA A 14 -25.63 -52.12 8.00
N PRO A 15 -26.04 -51.02 7.31
CA PRO A 15 -26.02 -50.93 5.85
C PRO A 15 -24.82 -50.16 5.26
N GLY A 16 -24.55 -50.42 3.98
CA GLY A 16 -23.80 -49.51 3.12
C GLY A 16 -24.77 -48.76 2.20
N ALA A 17 -25.09 -47.52 2.55
CA ALA A 17 -25.92 -46.64 1.71
C ALA A 17 -25.01 -45.72 0.88
N ALA A 18 -24.92 -45.99 -0.42
CA ALA A 18 -24.38 -45.04 -1.37
C ALA A 18 -25.52 -44.14 -1.86
N SER A 19 -25.49 -42.86 -1.49
CA SER A 19 -26.33 -41.83 -2.08
C SER A 19 -25.44 -40.76 -2.70
N ALA A 20 -25.61 -40.51 -4.00
CA ALA A 20 -24.88 -39.47 -4.71
C ALA A 20 -25.18 -38.10 -4.10
N ALA A 21 -24.15 -37.43 -3.59
CA ALA A 21 -24.21 -36.01 -3.29
C ALA A 21 -23.94 -35.24 -4.58
N ALA A 22 -24.85 -34.34 -4.96
CA ALA A 22 -24.62 -33.42 -6.06
C ALA A 22 -23.42 -32.53 -5.75
N ALA A 23 -22.59 -32.26 -6.76
CA ALA A 23 -21.56 -31.24 -6.66
C ALA A 23 -22.23 -29.87 -6.58
N ALA A 24 -22.38 -29.35 -5.35
CA ALA A 24 -22.44 -27.92 -5.15
C ALA A 24 -21.01 -27.40 -5.32
N GLU A 25 -20.78 -26.59 -6.35
CA GLU A 25 -19.57 -25.78 -6.42
C GLU A 25 -19.68 -24.71 -5.33
N ASP A 26 -19.05 -25.00 -4.19
CA ASP A 26 -18.85 -24.06 -3.09
C ASP A 26 -17.82 -23.03 -3.58
N ASP A 27 -18.31 -21.99 -4.25
CA ASP A 27 -17.57 -20.78 -4.61
C ASP A 27 -17.17 -20.05 -3.31
N GLY A 28 -16.19 -20.62 -2.62
CA GLY A 28 -15.65 -20.10 -1.38
C GLY A 28 -15.09 -18.70 -1.64
N GLU A 29 -15.77 -17.70 -1.08
CA GLU A 29 -15.26 -16.34 -1.00
C GLU A 29 -14.00 -16.34 -0.12
N GLU A 30 -12.84 -16.65 -0.72
CA GLU A 30 -11.55 -16.44 -0.08
C GLU A 30 -11.41 -14.94 0.20
N HIS A 31 -11.74 -14.54 1.44
CA HIS A 31 -11.53 -13.19 1.92
C HIS A 31 -10.04 -12.87 1.73
N HIS A 32 -9.72 -12.08 0.69
CA HIS A 32 -8.33 -11.73 0.37
C HIS A 32 -7.81 -10.68 1.38
N LEU A 33 -7.61 -11.12 2.61
CA LEU A 33 -6.91 -10.43 3.67
C LEU A 33 -5.44 -10.24 3.27
N ASN A 34 -4.76 -9.28 3.90
CA ASN A 34 -3.32 -9.13 3.75
C ASN A 34 -2.64 -10.48 4.09
N PRO A 35 -1.80 -11.09 3.21
CA PRO A 35 -1.16 -12.38 3.49
C PRO A 35 -0.31 -12.43 4.77
N PHE A 36 -0.02 -11.27 5.37
CA PHE A 36 0.71 -11.12 6.62
C PHE A 36 -0.16 -11.03 7.88
N LEU A 37 -1.49 -10.92 7.74
CA LEU A 37 -2.47 -10.76 8.81
C LEU A 37 -3.09 -12.08 9.32
N SER A 38 -2.63 -13.24 8.84
CA SER A 38 -3.24 -14.53 9.21
C SER A 38 -3.03 -14.82 10.70
N ASP A 39 -4.07 -14.56 11.50
CA ASP A 39 -4.08 -14.58 12.96
C ASP A 39 -4.17 -16.01 13.54
N ALA A 40 -3.25 -16.87 13.07
CA ALA A 40 -3.10 -18.22 13.59
C ALA A 40 -2.32 -18.18 14.91
N ALA A 41 -2.92 -18.73 15.97
CA ALA A 41 -2.32 -18.90 17.29
C ALA A 41 -0.91 -19.55 17.20
N PRO A 42 -0.01 -19.33 18.18
CA PRO A 42 1.41 -19.68 18.06
C PRO A 42 1.69 -21.19 18.24
N THR A 43 1.16 -22.01 17.33
CA THR A 43 1.69 -23.35 17.10
C THR A 43 3.06 -23.23 16.45
N SER A 44 4.06 -23.88 17.04
CA SER A 44 5.48 -23.70 16.70
C SER A 44 5.86 -24.30 15.33
N SER A 45 5.50 -23.60 14.26
CA SER A 45 6.14 -23.71 12.96
C SER A 45 6.43 -22.29 12.46
N ARG A 46 7.71 -21.88 12.54
CA ARG A 46 8.19 -20.65 11.89
C ARG A 46 7.68 -20.69 10.44
N VAL A 47 6.95 -19.64 10.02
CA VAL A 47 6.47 -19.52 8.64
C VAL A 47 7.68 -19.36 7.72
N GLN A 48 8.24 -20.51 7.31
CA GLN A 48 9.11 -20.56 6.16
C GLN A 48 8.22 -20.24 4.95
N PHE A 49 8.40 -19.07 4.36
CA PHE A 49 7.89 -18.80 3.03
C PHE A 49 8.56 -19.80 2.08
N ARG A 50 7.89 -20.93 1.80
CA ARG A 50 8.35 -21.97 0.85
C ARG A 50 8.30 -21.49 -0.61
N ASN A 51 7.99 -20.21 -0.82
CA ASN A 51 7.90 -19.53 -2.09
C ASN A 51 8.98 -18.44 -2.15
N VAL A 52 9.73 -18.44 -3.24
CA VAL A 52 10.81 -17.48 -3.55
C VAL A 52 10.35 -16.04 -3.28
N ALA A 53 11.17 -15.26 -2.58
CA ALA A 53 10.93 -13.83 -2.36
C ALA A 53 10.94 -13.05 -3.69
N SER A 54 10.26 -11.90 -3.75
CA SER A 54 10.41 -10.99 -4.88
C SER A 54 11.87 -10.50 -4.96
N ARG A 55 12.34 -10.11 -6.14
CA ARG A 55 13.67 -9.49 -6.33
C ARG A 55 13.50 -8.10 -6.91
N ALA A 56 14.14 -7.10 -6.32
CA ALA A 56 14.17 -5.75 -6.86
C ALA A 56 15.59 -5.18 -6.78
N ARG A 57 16.01 -4.48 -7.83
CA ARG A 57 17.29 -3.77 -7.92
C ARG A 57 17.08 -2.30 -7.58
N TRP A 58 17.95 -1.71 -6.77
CA TRP A 58 17.96 -0.27 -6.55
C TRP A 58 18.18 0.49 -7.87
N VAL A 59 17.42 1.54 -8.13
CA VAL A 59 17.68 2.46 -9.24
C VAL A 59 17.87 3.83 -8.61
N GLU A 60 19.12 4.23 -8.41
CA GLU A 60 19.48 5.51 -7.80
C GLU A 60 18.77 6.67 -8.52
N GLU A 61 18.69 6.61 -9.86
CA GLU A 61 17.95 7.60 -10.63
C GLU A 61 16.46 7.70 -10.28
N ALA A 62 15.78 6.57 -10.07
CA ALA A 62 14.36 6.55 -9.70
C ALA A 62 14.10 6.92 -8.22
N GLY A 63 15.12 6.83 -7.35
CA GLY A 63 14.94 6.88 -5.90
C GLY A 63 14.13 5.70 -5.35
N ALA A 64 14.08 4.59 -6.09
CA ALA A 64 13.19 3.45 -5.85
C ALA A 64 13.81 2.15 -6.39
N ALA A 65 13.30 0.99 -5.97
CA ALA A 65 13.78 -0.30 -6.46
C ALA A 65 12.91 -0.84 -7.61
N GLU A 66 13.51 -1.08 -8.78
CA GLU A 66 12.85 -1.75 -9.91
C GLU A 66 12.66 -3.23 -9.62
N VAL A 67 11.43 -3.72 -9.70
CA VAL A 67 11.11 -5.13 -9.45
C VAL A 67 11.47 -5.97 -10.67
N LEU A 68 12.47 -6.83 -10.51
CA LEU A 68 12.92 -7.80 -11.51
C LEU A 68 12.02 -9.04 -11.53
N ASP A 69 11.73 -9.57 -10.35
CA ASP A 69 10.90 -10.76 -10.14
C ASP A 69 9.82 -10.44 -9.12
N SER A 70 8.55 -10.39 -9.51
CA SER A 70 7.43 -10.30 -8.56
C SER A 70 6.97 -11.68 -8.12
N LYS A 71 6.69 -11.86 -6.83
CA LYS A 71 6.24 -13.13 -6.23
C LYS A 71 5.03 -12.90 -5.32
N GLY A 72 4.07 -13.82 -5.37
CA GLY A 72 2.78 -13.67 -4.69
C GLY A 72 1.89 -12.57 -5.29
N LYS A 73 0.93 -12.08 -4.49
CA LYS A 73 -0.07 -11.06 -4.89
C LYS A 73 0.15 -9.70 -4.21
N LEU A 74 1.20 -9.55 -3.41
CA LEU A 74 1.43 -8.37 -2.57
C LEU A 74 1.60 -7.08 -3.38
N TRP A 75 2.25 -7.20 -4.55
CA TRP A 75 2.40 -6.15 -5.55
C TRP A 75 1.09 -5.53 -6.04
N LEU A 76 -0.08 -6.12 -5.77
CA LEU A 76 -1.37 -5.46 -6.03
C LEU A 76 -1.58 -4.22 -5.15
N THR A 77 -1.01 -4.22 -3.94
CA THR A 77 -1.21 -3.19 -2.89
C THR A 77 0.08 -2.51 -2.41
N THR A 78 1.20 -2.78 -3.09
CA THR A 78 2.52 -2.16 -2.85
C THR A 78 3.21 -1.87 -4.19
N GLY A 79 3.99 -0.80 -4.25
CA GLY A 79 4.73 -0.32 -5.40
C GLY A 79 3.92 0.55 -6.36
N VAL A 80 4.62 1.35 -7.14
CA VAL A 80 4.05 2.19 -8.20
C VAL A 80 4.45 1.66 -9.58
N THR A 81 3.60 1.86 -10.58
CA THR A 81 3.92 1.50 -11.98
C THR A 81 4.39 2.76 -12.73
N ARG A 82 5.55 2.67 -13.37
CA ARG A 82 6.19 3.71 -14.20
C ARG A 82 6.72 3.05 -15.46
N GLY A 83 6.37 3.55 -16.65
CA GLY A 83 6.83 2.97 -17.91
C GLY A 83 6.48 1.48 -18.10
N GLY A 84 5.39 0.99 -17.49
CA GLY A 84 5.01 -0.43 -17.49
C GLY A 84 5.80 -1.31 -16.50
N LYS A 85 6.84 -0.79 -15.86
CA LYS A 85 7.63 -1.46 -14.83
C LYS A 85 7.08 -1.15 -13.43
N LEU A 86 7.29 -2.07 -12.48
CA LEU A 86 6.91 -1.91 -11.08
C LEU A 86 8.13 -1.44 -10.27
N TYR A 87 7.94 -0.44 -9.42
CA TYR A 87 8.94 0.10 -8.51
C TYR A 87 8.42 0.05 -7.07
N TYR A 88 9.27 -0.32 -6.11
CA TYR A 88 8.99 -0.19 -4.67
C TYR A 88 9.68 1.05 -4.10
N ASN A 89 8.93 1.84 -3.33
CA ASN A 89 9.49 2.98 -2.59
C ASN A 89 10.29 2.50 -1.35
N VAL A 90 11.10 3.38 -0.76
CA VAL A 90 12.03 3.04 0.34
C VAL A 90 11.33 2.42 1.56
N GLU A 91 10.19 2.96 1.98
CA GLU A 91 9.34 2.42 3.05
C GLU A 91 8.79 1.02 2.74
N GLU A 92 8.54 0.74 1.46
CA GLU A 92 8.04 -0.54 1.01
C GLU A 92 9.17 -1.58 0.95
N ILE A 93 10.36 -1.20 0.46
CA ILE A 93 11.55 -2.04 0.48
C ILE A 93 11.84 -2.51 1.91
N GLY A 94 11.84 -1.57 2.88
CA GLY A 94 11.99 -1.87 4.30
C GLY A 94 10.99 -2.90 4.81
N PHE A 95 9.69 -2.64 4.58
CA PHE A 95 8.62 -3.52 5.05
C PHE A 95 8.68 -4.92 4.40
N LEU A 96 8.95 -4.98 3.09
CA LEU A 96 9.01 -6.23 2.35
C LEU A 96 10.23 -7.08 2.74
N ALA A 97 11.38 -6.44 2.98
CA ALA A 97 12.60 -7.10 3.44
C ALA A 97 12.45 -7.65 4.86
N GLU A 98 11.89 -6.86 5.80
CA GLU A 98 11.58 -7.34 7.16
C GLU A 98 10.63 -8.55 7.18
N ARG A 99 9.68 -8.62 6.24
CA ARG A 99 8.77 -9.76 6.08
C ARG A 99 9.39 -10.95 5.34
N GLY A 100 10.64 -10.86 4.88
CA GLY A 100 11.28 -11.88 4.05
C GLY A 100 10.64 -12.05 2.66
N ALA A 101 9.86 -11.06 2.21
CA ALA A 101 9.11 -11.09 0.97
C ALA A 101 9.85 -10.43 -0.22
N LEU A 102 10.99 -9.77 0.06
CA LEU A 102 11.85 -9.12 -0.92
C LEU A 102 13.33 -9.44 -0.63
N ILE A 103 14.05 -9.83 -1.67
CA ILE A 103 15.51 -9.77 -1.77
C ILE A 103 15.83 -8.47 -2.50
N PHE A 104 16.48 -7.54 -1.80
CA PHE A 104 16.89 -6.27 -2.37
C PHE A 104 18.30 -6.40 -2.94
N LEU A 105 18.53 -5.84 -4.13
CA LEU A 105 19.75 -6.01 -4.90
C LEU A 105 20.41 -4.68 -5.26
N ASP A 106 21.73 -4.70 -5.32
CA ASP A 106 22.54 -3.62 -5.89
C ASP A 106 22.58 -3.68 -7.43
N ASP A 107 23.32 -2.74 -8.03
CA ASP A 107 23.49 -2.64 -9.47
C ASP A 107 24.19 -3.87 -10.08
N GLU A 108 25.19 -4.42 -9.37
CA GLU A 108 25.96 -5.61 -9.77
C GLU A 108 25.15 -6.92 -9.60
N GLY A 109 24.05 -6.88 -8.85
CA GLY A 109 23.19 -8.01 -8.54
C GLY A 109 23.53 -8.75 -7.24
N GLY A 110 24.43 -8.18 -6.42
CA GLY A 110 24.65 -8.59 -5.03
C GLY A 110 23.42 -8.31 -4.16
N THR A 111 23.34 -8.96 -3.00
CA THR A 111 22.21 -8.80 -2.08
C THR A 111 22.51 -7.76 -1.01
N ILE A 112 21.67 -6.73 -0.96
CA ILE A 112 21.77 -5.65 0.02
C ILE A 112 21.21 -6.13 1.37
N GLY A 113 21.98 -5.92 2.44
CA GLY A 113 21.60 -6.28 3.81
C GLY A 113 20.62 -5.29 4.45
N MET A 114 19.98 -5.72 5.54
CA MET A 114 18.98 -4.89 6.24
C MET A 114 19.56 -3.58 6.81
N GLU A 115 20.85 -3.57 7.16
CA GLU A 115 21.58 -2.38 7.61
C GLU A 115 21.53 -1.25 6.59
N GLU A 116 21.85 -1.52 5.32
CA GLU A 116 21.81 -0.50 4.26
C GLU A 116 20.37 -0.08 3.94
N ILE A 117 19.40 -1.00 3.99
CA ILE A 117 17.97 -0.67 3.83
C ILE A 117 17.54 0.33 4.91
N TYR A 118 17.89 0.08 6.18
CA TYR A 118 17.65 1.03 7.26
C TYR A 118 18.45 2.32 7.08
N GLY A 119 19.67 2.27 6.53
CA GLY A 119 20.45 3.44 6.15
C GLY A 119 19.72 4.34 5.13
N LYS A 120 19.07 3.75 4.12
CA LYS A 120 18.25 4.51 3.14
C LYS A 120 16.99 5.10 3.79
N ILE A 121 16.35 4.40 4.74
CA ILE A 121 15.18 4.90 5.49
C ILE A 121 15.55 6.04 6.45
N ALA A 122 16.61 5.87 7.23
CA ALA A 122 17.09 6.86 8.20
C ALA A 122 17.78 8.06 7.55
N GLY A 123 18.26 7.92 6.31
CA GLY A 123 18.88 9.01 5.54
C GLY A 123 17.94 10.18 5.19
N GLY A 124 16.63 10.05 5.38
CA GLY A 124 15.65 11.14 5.20
C GLY A 124 15.38 11.54 3.74
N LYS A 125 15.92 10.78 2.78
CA LYS A 125 15.86 11.03 1.34
C LYS A 125 14.74 10.24 0.67
N TYR A 126 14.53 10.51 -0.62
CA TYR A 126 13.62 9.76 -1.49
C TYR A 126 12.17 9.73 -0.98
N GLY A 127 11.73 10.74 -0.21
CA GLY A 127 10.40 10.79 0.37
C GLY A 127 10.13 9.79 1.49
N CYS A 128 11.15 9.35 2.22
CA CYS A 128 11.02 8.46 3.38
C CYS A 128 11.80 9.01 4.58
N SER A 129 11.26 8.79 5.78
CA SER A 129 11.94 8.98 7.06
C SER A 129 11.71 7.77 7.95
N TRP A 130 12.45 7.67 9.07
CA TRP A 130 12.23 6.59 10.04
C TRP A 130 10.80 6.55 10.56
N ASP A 131 10.24 7.70 10.95
CA ASP A 131 8.89 7.79 11.52
C ASP A 131 7.82 7.47 10.48
N ALA A 132 8.00 7.95 9.24
CA ALA A 132 7.10 7.60 8.14
C ALA A 132 7.14 6.10 7.81
N PHE A 133 8.31 5.46 7.91
CA PHE A 133 8.44 4.01 7.80
C PHE A 133 7.74 3.27 8.95
N GLN A 134 7.86 3.72 10.20
CA GLN A 134 7.14 3.12 11.33
C GLN A 134 5.62 3.24 11.17
N ALA A 135 5.14 4.42 10.74
CA ALA A 135 3.73 4.66 10.44
C ALA A 135 3.21 3.77 9.30
N TYR A 136 3.94 3.71 8.18
CA TYR A 136 3.66 2.84 7.05
C TYR A 136 3.59 1.38 7.48
N LYS A 137 4.62 0.88 8.17
CA LYS A 137 4.70 -0.49 8.70
C LYS A 137 3.52 -0.83 9.60
N HIS A 138 3.17 0.05 10.54
CA HIS A 138 2.04 -0.15 11.44
C HIS A 138 0.72 -0.28 10.68
N LEU A 139 0.44 0.63 9.75
CA LEU A 139 -0.79 0.58 8.93
C LEU A 139 -0.82 -0.61 7.97
N LYS A 140 0.30 -1.00 7.34
CA LYS A 140 0.38 -2.22 6.52
C LYS A 140 0.14 -3.47 7.36
N LEU A 141 0.64 -3.53 8.59
CA LEU A 141 0.38 -4.64 9.52
C LEU A 141 -1.10 -4.72 9.94
N LEU A 142 -1.83 -3.59 9.96
CA LEU A 142 -3.29 -3.56 10.12
C LEU A 142 -4.07 -3.86 8.81
N GLY A 143 -3.38 -4.14 7.71
CA GLY A 143 -4.00 -4.53 6.43
C GLY A 143 -4.39 -3.36 5.51
N TYR A 144 -4.16 -2.12 5.92
CA TYR A 144 -4.42 -0.96 5.07
C TYR A 144 -3.57 -0.98 3.79
N ILE A 145 -4.11 -0.36 2.74
CA ILE A 145 -3.39 -0.06 1.52
C ILE A 145 -2.92 1.38 1.61
N ILE A 146 -1.65 1.64 1.30
CA ILE A 146 -1.00 2.93 1.57
C ILE A 146 -0.28 3.37 0.30
N GLY A 147 -0.68 4.52 -0.24
CA GLY A 147 0.03 5.22 -1.30
C GLY A 147 0.74 6.46 -0.74
N ARG A 148 1.76 6.96 -1.43
CA ARG A 148 2.33 8.28 -1.13
C ARG A 148 1.36 9.36 -1.63
N TYR A 149 1.13 10.38 -0.82
CA TYR A 149 0.21 11.47 -1.15
C TYR A 149 0.66 12.20 -2.43
N ALA A 150 -0.30 12.48 -3.32
CA ALA A 150 -0.06 13.16 -4.60
C ALA A 150 0.93 12.46 -5.55
N VAL A 151 1.26 11.18 -5.31
CA VAL A 151 2.11 10.35 -6.18
C VAL A 151 1.24 9.29 -6.87
N PRO A 152 0.88 9.45 -8.16
CA PRO A 152 -0.04 8.54 -8.83
C PRO A 152 0.46 7.09 -8.83
N TRP A 153 -0.43 6.15 -8.50
CA TRP A 153 -0.11 4.73 -8.44
C TRP A 153 0.39 4.14 -9.77
N THR A 154 -0.15 4.60 -10.90
CA THR A 154 0.25 4.18 -12.25
C THR A 154 0.44 5.37 -13.16
N MET A 155 1.55 5.41 -13.89
CA MET A 155 1.72 6.30 -15.03
C MET A 155 1.82 5.52 -16.33
N LYS A 156 0.98 5.90 -17.30
CA LYS A 156 1.07 5.41 -18.68
C LYS A 156 2.10 6.26 -19.42
N ASN A 157 2.97 5.61 -20.19
CA ASN A 157 3.67 6.32 -21.26
C ASN A 157 2.63 6.59 -22.34
N ASN A 158 2.35 7.86 -22.64
CA ASN A 158 1.58 8.23 -23.84
C ASN A 158 2.58 8.44 -24.98
N PRO A 159 2.66 7.54 -25.97
CA PRO A 159 3.26 7.87 -27.25
C PRO A 159 2.27 8.75 -28.02
N THR A 160 2.48 10.06 -27.94
CA THR A 160 1.86 11.11 -28.77
C THR A 160 0.34 11.34 -28.59
N CYS A 161 -0.05 12.60 -28.35
CA CYS A 161 -1.25 13.17 -28.95
C CYS A 161 -1.13 14.69 -29.01
N GLU A 162 -1.81 15.29 -29.98
CA GLU A 162 -1.51 16.62 -30.51
C GLU A 162 -2.15 17.77 -29.72
N THR A 163 -1.52 18.94 -29.81
CA THR A 163 -2.01 20.19 -29.20
C THR A 163 -3.21 20.73 -29.98
N THR A 164 -4.40 20.69 -29.38
CA THR A 164 -5.49 21.64 -29.72
C THR A 164 -5.72 22.59 -28.55
N ASP A 165 -4.89 23.64 -28.58
CA ASP A 165 -5.19 25.04 -28.33
C ASP A 165 -6.39 25.42 -27.42
N SER A 166 -6.09 26.14 -26.33
CA SER A 166 -6.90 27.26 -25.78
C SER A 166 -6.21 27.90 -24.56
N LEU A 167 -5.24 28.80 -24.79
CA LEU A 167 -5.16 30.09 -24.09
C LEU A 167 -4.09 31.01 -24.72
N GLU A 168 -4.47 32.25 -25.02
CA GLU A 168 -3.61 33.26 -25.66
C GLU A 168 -2.58 33.84 -24.64
N ARG A 169 -1.26 33.81 -24.94
CA ARG A 169 -0.41 34.89 -25.54
C ARG A 169 -0.04 36.03 -24.56
N MET A 170 1.20 36.52 -24.35
CA MET A 170 2.64 36.25 -24.68
C MET A 170 3.49 37.22 -23.74
N PRO A 171 4.83 37.45 -23.83
CA PRO A 171 5.91 36.81 -24.61
C PRO A 171 7.21 36.39 -23.84
N ASP A 172 7.98 35.52 -24.50
CA ASP A 172 9.45 35.46 -24.67
C ASP A 172 10.45 35.45 -23.50
N THR A 173 11.08 34.28 -23.32
CA THR A 173 12.55 34.15 -23.40
C THR A 173 12.90 32.77 -23.95
N ASP A 174 13.70 32.73 -25.02
CA ASP A 174 14.10 31.48 -25.68
C ASP A 174 14.98 30.59 -24.77
N GLN A 175 14.55 29.33 -24.62
CA GLN A 175 15.47 28.19 -24.65
C GLN A 175 14.71 26.90 -25.02
N SER A 176 15.31 26.13 -25.92
CA SER A 176 14.68 25.02 -26.63
C SER A 176 14.25 23.87 -25.71
N PHE A 177 12.97 23.50 -25.74
CA PHE A 177 12.44 22.34 -25.04
C PHE A 177 12.42 21.09 -25.92
N ASN A 178 13.30 20.11 -25.63
CA ASN A 178 13.17 18.76 -26.15
C ASN A 178 11.97 18.06 -25.48
N ARG A 179 10.82 18.12 -26.15
CA ARG A 179 9.48 17.98 -25.56
C ARG A 179 8.93 16.55 -25.64
N ALA A 180 9.54 15.62 -24.91
CA ALA A 180 9.00 14.25 -24.70
C ALA A 180 9.39 13.61 -23.36
N ASP A 181 10.60 13.87 -22.86
CA ASP A 181 11.19 13.15 -21.71
C ASP A 181 10.95 13.83 -20.34
N GLY A 182 10.49 15.08 -20.35
CA GLY A 182 10.50 15.96 -19.16
C GLY A 182 9.59 15.55 -18.00
N VAL A 183 8.46 14.89 -18.24
CA VAL A 183 7.47 14.58 -17.18
C VAL A 183 7.94 13.42 -16.28
N HIS A 184 8.53 12.39 -16.88
CA HIS A 184 9.06 11.24 -16.13
C HIS A 184 10.25 11.66 -15.26
N ASN A 185 11.16 12.47 -15.82
CA ASN A 185 12.28 13.04 -15.08
C ASN A 185 11.83 14.02 -14.00
N GLY A 186 10.76 14.79 -14.21
CA GLY A 186 10.22 15.74 -13.23
C GLY A 186 9.74 15.06 -11.93
N ILE A 187 8.97 13.98 -12.02
CA ILE A 187 8.49 13.24 -10.84
C ILE A 187 9.62 12.43 -10.19
N THR A 188 10.53 11.91 -11.00
CA THR A 188 11.70 11.17 -10.53
C THR A 188 12.62 12.08 -9.70
N LYS A 189 12.88 13.30 -10.19
CA LYS A 189 13.56 14.36 -9.45
C LYS A 189 12.79 14.77 -8.19
N LEU A 190 11.47 14.98 -8.30
CA LEU A 190 10.62 15.32 -7.16
C LEU A 190 10.70 14.27 -6.05
N LEU A 191 10.64 12.97 -6.38
CA LEU A 191 10.72 11.89 -5.39
C LEU A 191 12.10 11.82 -4.72
N LYS A 192 13.20 11.98 -5.47
CA LYS A 192 14.57 12.09 -4.93
C LYS A 192 14.71 13.24 -3.93
N GLU A 193 14.21 14.42 -4.29
CA GLU A 193 14.29 15.67 -3.52
C GLU A 193 13.19 15.79 -2.44
N MET A 194 12.21 14.87 -2.42
CA MET A 194 11.12 14.87 -1.46
C MET A 194 11.64 14.58 -0.06
N HIS A 195 11.50 15.56 0.82
CA HIS A 195 11.66 15.40 2.26
C HIS A 195 10.27 15.44 2.91
N ILE A 196 10.06 14.68 3.98
CA ILE A 196 8.81 14.73 4.75
C ILE A 196 8.89 15.90 5.75
N ASP A 197 8.99 17.10 5.18
CA ASP A 197 9.21 18.37 5.87
C ASP A 197 7.97 19.26 5.81
N GLY A 198 7.19 19.26 6.90
CA GLY A 198 6.08 20.18 7.12
C GLY A 198 4.76 19.48 7.46
N LEU A 199 3.74 20.30 7.72
CA LEU A 199 2.36 19.83 7.92
C LEU A 199 1.70 19.61 6.56
N HIS A 200 2.17 18.58 5.85
CA HIS A 200 1.62 18.11 4.58
C HIS A 200 1.30 16.62 4.67
N PRO A 201 0.27 16.12 3.96
CA PRO A 201 -0.01 14.70 3.97
C PRO A 201 1.14 13.96 3.29
N SER A 202 1.60 12.88 3.92
CA SER A 202 2.66 12.00 3.45
C SER A 202 2.09 10.78 2.75
N PHE A 203 0.94 10.28 3.23
CA PHE A 203 0.28 9.09 2.69
C PHE A 203 -1.21 9.26 2.46
N GLU A 204 -1.70 8.59 1.42
CA GLU A 204 -3.10 8.29 1.17
C GLU A 204 -3.38 6.88 1.71
N VAL A 205 -4.30 6.75 2.67
CA VAL A 205 -4.60 5.47 3.32
C VAL A 205 -5.97 4.99 2.90
N TYR A 206 -6.04 3.75 2.41
CA TYR A 206 -7.24 3.10 1.90
C TYR A 206 -7.54 1.84 2.73
N LEU A 207 -8.82 1.55 2.91
CA LEU A 207 -9.27 0.35 3.63
C LEU A 207 -8.72 -0.94 3.01
N PRO A 208 -8.56 -2.03 3.80
CA PRO A 208 -8.25 -3.36 3.27
C PRO A 208 -9.28 -3.74 2.20
N ASN A 209 -8.85 -3.85 0.94
CA ASN A 209 -9.73 -4.13 -0.18
C ASN A 209 -9.09 -5.14 -1.13
N SER A 210 -9.71 -6.31 -1.20
CA SER A 210 -9.28 -7.42 -2.06
C SER A 210 -9.36 -7.12 -3.57
N LYS A 211 -10.27 -6.24 -3.97
CA LYS A 211 -10.56 -5.84 -5.35
C LYS A 211 -9.85 -4.53 -5.71
N PHE A 212 -8.92 -4.06 -4.88
CA PHE A 212 -8.15 -2.82 -5.11
C PHE A 212 -7.41 -2.85 -6.45
N ARG A 213 -7.45 -1.73 -7.18
CA ARG A 213 -6.77 -1.54 -8.46
C ARG A 213 -5.96 -0.26 -8.43
N LYS A 214 -4.64 -0.36 -8.62
CA LYS A 214 -3.75 0.82 -8.74
C LYS A 214 -4.18 1.82 -9.82
N SER A 215 -4.83 1.37 -10.88
CA SER A 215 -5.36 2.21 -11.96
C SER A 215 -6.67 2.92 -11.61
N SER A 216 -7.32 2.55 -10.51
CA SER A 216 -8.55 3.15 -9.98
C SER A 216 -8.63 2.83 -8.48
N PRO A 217 -7.83 3.51 -7.64
CA PRO A 217 -7.67 3.15 -6.22
C PRO A 217 -8.90 3.49 -5.37
N GLY A 218 -9.83 4.30 -5.90
CA GLY A 218 -10.95 4.88 -5.15
C GLY A 218 -10.52 6.14 -4.40
N ALA A 219 -11.34 6.59 -3.46
CA ALA A 219 -10.96 7.61 -2.50
C ALA A 219 -10.27 6.96 -1.29
N PRO A 220 -9.20 7.54 -0.73
CA PRO A 220 -8.64 7.11 0.54
C PRO A 220 -9.64 7.36 1.68
N CYS A 221 -9.62 6.51 2.71
CA CYS A 221 -10.45 6.69 3.91
C CYS A 221 -9.90 7.77 4.86
N PHE A 222 -8.60 8.05 4.78
CA PHE A 222 -7.99 9.26 5.37
C PHE A 222 -6.66 9.57 4.70
N LEU A 223 -6.24 10.84 4.81
CA LEU A 223 -4.87 11.28 4.53
C LEU A 223 -4.07 11.26 5.84
N LEU A 224 -2.80 10.87 5.77
CA LEU A 224 -1.91 10.83 6.94
C LEU A 224 -0.78 11.84 6.78
N SER A 225 -0.69 12.80 7.70
CA SER A 225 0.45 13.72 7.85
C SER A 225 1.31 13.29 9.04
N MET A 226 2.63 13.34 8.91
CA MET A 226 3.54 13.10 10.03
C MET A 226 3.56 14.33 10.96
N LEU A 227 3.38 14.11 12.26
CA LEU A 227 3.41 15.14 13.29
C LEU A 227 4.81 15.23 13.90
N ARG A 228 5.30 16.46 14.11
CA ARG A 228 6.59 16.76 14.75
C ARG A 228 6.40 17.01 16.24
N ASP A 229 7.49 17.38 16.93
CA ASP A 229 7.54 17.58 18.40
C ASP A 229 6.56 18.63 18.95
N LYS A 230 5.98 19.47 18.08
CA LYS A 230 4.91 20.42 18.42
C LYS A 230 3.58 20.04 17.74
N PRO A 231 2.42 20.21 18.42
CA PRO A 231 1.13 20.14 17.78
C PRO A 231 0.99 21.24 16.71
N PRO A 232 0.14 21.06 15.68
CA PRO A 232 -0.11 22.10 14.70
C PRO A 232 -0.82 23.28 15.35
N SER A 233 -0.50 24.50 14.91
CA SER A 233 -1.34 25.66 15.21
C SER A 233 -2.68 25.53 14.49
N ARG A 234 -3.69 26.25 14.99
CA ARG A 234 -5.02 26.25 14.39
C ARG A 234 -5.00 26.71 12.93
N ASP A 235 -4.19 27.70 12.60
CA ASP A 235 -4.13 28.26 11.24
C ASP A 235 -3.42 27.29 10.27
N GLU A 236 -2.38 26.57 10.73
CA GLU A 236 -1.77 25.47 9.98
C GLU A 236 -2.79 24.34 9.73
N LEU A 237 -3.60 23.98 10.73
CA LEU A 237 -4.65 22.96 10.64
C LEU A 237 -5.77 23.35 9.66
N GLU A 238 -6.37 24.54 9.81
CA GLU A 238 -7.42 25.03 8.89
C GLU A 238 -6.86 25.18 7.45
N THR A 239 -5.57 25.49 7.29
CA THR A 239 -4.89 25.57 5.99
C THR A 239 -4.65 24.20 5.34
N ILE A 240 -4.32 23.15 6.08
CA ILE A 240 -4.13 21.81 5.50
C ILE A 240 -5.48 21.13 5.22
N GLU A 241 -6.46 21.25 6.12
CA GLU A 241 -7.79 20.66 5.95
C GLU A 241 -8.52 21.22 4.72
N SER A 242 -8.39 22.52 4.45
CA SER A 242 -8.96 23.15 3.24
C SER A 242 -8.38 22.63 1.91
N LYS A 243 -7.25 21.89 1.96
CA LYS A 243 -6.60 21.27 0.79
C LYS A 243 -6.85 19.76 0.68
N CYS A 244 -7.62 19.17 1.59
CA CYS A 244 -7.86 17.73 1.66
C CYS A 244 -9.14 17.28 0.93
N ASP A 245 -9.82 18.16 0.20
CA ASP A 245 -11.04 17.87 -0.59
C ASP A 245 -12.15 17.12 0.19
N GLY A 246 -12.25 17.37 1.51
CA GLY A 246 -13.20 16.72 2.40
C GLY A 246 -12.82 15.30 2.85
N ILE A 247 -11.65 14.78 2.43
CA ILE A 247 -11.08 13.53 2.94
C ILE A 247 -10.59 13.78 4.38
N PRO A 248 -10.91 12.91 5.36
CA PRO A 248 -10.45 13.06 6.73
C PRO A 248 -8.92 13.11 6.83
N LEU A 249 -8.39 14.06 7.56
CA LEU A 249 -6.96 14.16 7.86
C LEU A 249 -6.65 13.53 9.22
N LYS A 250 -5.56 12.76 9.28
CA LYS A 250 -4.99 12.22 10.51
C LYS A 250 -3.54 12.60 10.65
N PHE A 251 -3.10 12.74 11.90
CA PHE A 251 -1.74 13.06 12.27
C PHE A 251 -1.08 11.84 12.91
N CYS A 252 0.10 11.47 12.45
CA CYS A 252 0.89 10.37 13.00
C CYS A 252 2.01 10.92 13.86
N GLN A 253 2.01 10.61 15.16
CA GLN A 253 3.17 10.82 16.02
C GLN A 253 3.87 9.48 16.24
N VAL A 254 5.19 9.46 16.09
CA VAL A 254 6.03 8.31 16.42
C VAL A 254 6.96 8.71 17.56
N ASP A 255 6.87 8.01 18.69
CA ASP A 255 7.71 8.24 19.86
C ASP A 255 8.17 6.90 20.44
N ASN A 256 9.49 6.73 20.60
CA ASN A 256 10.13 5.52 21.11
C ASN A 256 9.56 4.20 20.51
N GLY A 257 9.29 4.20 19.20
CA GLY A 257 8.74 3.06 18.46
C GLY A 257 7.23 2.82 18.64
N ARG A 258 6.52 3.67 19.39
CA ARG A 258 5.06 3.68 19.47
C ARG A 258 4.51 4.59 18.38
N VAL A 259 3.51 4.10 17.66
CA VAL A 259 2.81 4.84 16.60
C VAL A 259 1.44 5.25 17.13
N SER A 260 1.17 6.55 17.14
CA SER A 260 -0.08 7.16 17.64
C SER A 260 -0.76 7.95 16.53
N PHE A 261 -2.07 7.75 16.35
CA PHE A 261 -2.88 8.47 15.37
C PHE A 261 -3.80 9.46 16.07
N LEU A 262 -3.73 10.73 15.69
CA LEU A 262 -4.56 11.81 16.20
C LEU A 262 -5.48 12.36 15.10
N SER A 263 -6.66 12.83 15.48
CA SER A 263 -7.52 13.70 14.68
C SER A 263 -7.92 14.89 15.53
N PHE A 264 -8.12 16.04 14.89
CA PHE A 264 -8.55 17.28 15.55
C PHE A 264 -9.94 17.61 15.02
N ASP A 265 -10.90 17.79 15.93
CA ASP A 265 -12.30 18.06 15.60
C ASP A 265 -12.74 19.42 16.16
N LYS A 266 -13.45 20.20 15.35
CA LYS A 266 -13.93 21.53 15.73
C LYS A 266 -15.21 21.45 16.56
N VAL A 267 -15.07 21.21 17.86
CA VAL A 267 -16.19 21.18 18.81
C VAL A 267 -16.62 22.60 19.19
N ARG A 268 -17.91 22.93 19.02
CA ARG A 268 -18.53 24.14 19.59
C ARG A 268 -19.10 23.80 20.96
N LEU A 269 -18.59 24.44 22.00
CA LEU A 269 -19.18 24.34 23.35
C LEU A 269 -20.47 25.18 23.41
N PRO A 270 -21.51 24.73 24.13
CA PRO A 270 -22.71 25.53 24.36
C PRO A 270 -22.38 26.77 25.20
N SER A 271 -22.88 27.93 24.79
CA SER A 271 -22.91 29.11 25.65
C SER A 271 -23.90 28.88 26.79
N LEU A 272 -23.39 28.82 28.03
CA LEU A 272 -24.25 28.83 29.21
C LEU A 272 -24.95 30.21 29.33
N PRO A 273 -26.19 30.25 29.84
CA PRO A 273 -26.98 31.48 30.02
C PRO A 273 -26.44 32.38 31.15
#